data_AF-A0A522DG04-F1
#
_entry.id   AF-A0A522DG04-F1
#
_cell.length_a   1.000
_cell.length_b   1.000
_cell.length_c   1.000
_cell.angle_alpha   90.00
_cell.angle_beta   90.00
_cell.angle_gamma   90.00
#
_symmetry.space_group_name_H-M   'P 1'
#
loop_
_entity.id
_entity.type
_entity.pdbx_description
1 polymer ?
#
loop_
_entity_poly.entity_id
_entity_poly.type
_entity_poly.pdbx_seq_one_letter_code
_entity_poly.pdbx_strand_id
1 'polypeptide(L)'
;MKKILTILLSVLLIGCATVSTLRPNETDLAVMQRKSPGISLEAAQQGFKLYKYNCAGCHYLHKPDAYTVSGWEKVLPEMLGRAKITSEKEQQLIKNYLFAKSK
;
A
#
# COMPACT_ATOMS: atom_id res chain seq x y z
N MET A 1 2.21 41.59 24.51
CA MET A 1 3.18 40.64 23.93
C MET A 1 3.05 39.21 24.48
N LYS A 2 1.85 38.73 24.86
CA LYS A 2 1.63 37.37 25.41
C LYS A 2 0.66 36.52 24.57
N LYS A 3 0.05 37.13 23.55
CA LYS A 3 -0.90 36.50 22.62
C LYS A 3 -0.25 36.03 21.30
N ILE A 4 0.97 36.46 21.01
CA ILE A 4 1.71 36.04 19.80
C ILE A 4 2.40 34.67 20.03
N LEU A 5 2.74 34.34 21.28
CA LEU A 5 3.34 33.05 21.63
C LEU A 5 2.35 31.88 21.59
N THR A 6 1.04 32.15 21.61
CA THR A 6 -0.01 31.12 21.67
C THR A 6 -0.42 30.58 20.30
N ILE A 7 -0.07 31.26 19.20
CA ILE A 7 -0.48 30.88 17.84
C ILE A 7 0.50 29.90 17.18
N LEU A 8 1.75 29.83 17.66
CA LEU A 8 2.77 28.97 17.04
C LEU A 8 2.66 27.48 17.43
N LEU A 9 1.83 27.13 18.42
CA LEU A 9 1.72 25.76 18.95
C LEU A 9 0.60 24.93 18.31
N SER A 10 -0.24 25.55 17.47
CA SER A 10 -1.47 24.91 16.95
C SER A 10 -1.31 24.17 15.62
N VAL A 11 -0.15 24.26 14.96
CA VAL A 11 0.02 23.82 13.56
C VAL A 11 0.58 22.39 13.42
N LEU A 12 0.92 21.71 14.52
CA LEU A 12 1.65 20.43 14.47
C LEU A 12 0.82 19.14 14.40
N LEU A 13 -0.52 19.18 14.23
CA LEU A 13 -1.36 17.98 14.39
C LEU A 13 -2.00 17.39 13.11
N ILE A 14 -1.69 17.87 11.90
CA ILE A 14 -2.35 17.41 10.66
C ILE A 14 -1.49 16.38 9.92
N GLY A 15 -1.19 15.24 10.54
CA GLY A 15 -0.29 14.27 9.90
C GLY A 15 -0.40 12.83 10.37
N CYS A 16 -1.56 12.17 10.28
CA CYS A 16 -1.59 10.70 10.39
C CYS A 16 -2.86 9.97 9.86
N ALA A 17 -3.64 10.54 8.93
CA ALA A 17 -4.89 9.88 8.46
C ALA A 17 -4.73 9.06 7.16
N THR A 18 -3.70 9.30 6.35
CA THR A 18 -3.61 8.76 4.98
C THR A 18 -3.30 7.25 4.92
N VAL A 19 -2.53 6.72 5.86
CA VAL A 19 -2.12 5.29 5.88
C VAL A 19 -3.32 4.36 6.13
N SER A 20 -4.34 4.83 6.84
CA SER A 20 -5.52 4.04 7.20
C SER A 20 -6.29 3.54 5.98
N THR A 21 -6.38 4.38 4.94
CA THR A 21 -7.17 4.09 3.72
C THR A 21 -6.56 3.03 2.79
N LEU A 22 -5.25 2.77 2.93
CA LEU A 22 -4.52 1.82 2.07
C LEU A 22 -4.52 0.39 2.62
N ARG A 23 -4.79 0.22 3.92
CA ARG A 23 -4.88 -1.09 4.55
C ARG A 23 -6.21 -1.75 4.17
N PRO A 24 -6.20 -2.96 3.59
CA PRO A 24 -7.43 -3.70 3.30
C PRO A 24 -8.27 -3.96 4.55
N ASN A 25 -9.57 -3.74 4.43
CA ASN A 25 -10.57 -4.06 5.44
C ASN A 25 -11.76 -4.84 4.81
N GLU A 26 -12.74 -5.24 5.63
CA GLU A 26 -13.89 -6.02 5.18
C GLU A 26 -14.65 -5.41 4.00
N THR A 27 -14.79 -4.07 3.97
CA THR A 27 -15.48 -3.38 2.88
C THR A 27 -14.71 -3.43 1.56
N ASP A 28 -13.39 -3.64 1.59
CA ASP A 28 -12.59 -3.79 0.38
C ASP A 28 -12.75 -5.20 -0.22
N LEU A 29 -13.04 -6.23 0.59
CA LEU A 29 -12.91 -7.64 0.21
C LEU A 29 -13.68 -8.01 -1.07
N ALA A 30 -14.92 -7.54 -1.20
CA ALA A 30 -15.73 -7.79 -2.40
C ALA A 30 -15.10 -7.20 -3.67
N VAL A 31 -14.48 -6.03 -3.57
CA VAL A 31 -13.77 -5.40 -4.69
C VAL A 31 -12.49 -6.17 -5.01
N MET A 32 -11.75 -6.57 -3.97
CA MET A 32 -10.51 -7.32 -4.09
C MET A 32 -10.75 -8.68 -4.78
N GLN A 33 -11.82 -9.39 -4.41
CA GLN A 33 -12.17 -10.69 -4.99
C GLN A 33 -12.56 -10.61 -6.47
N ARG A 34 -13.07 -9.47 -6.97
CA ARG A 34 -13.32 -9.28 -8.40
C ARG A 34 -12.03 -9.19 -9.22
N LYS A 35 -10.98 -8.59 -8.66
CA LYS A 35 -9.68 -8.40 -9.33
C LYS A 35 -8.70 -9.55 -9.05
N SER A 36 -8.87 -10.24 -7.93
CA SER A 36 -8.05 -11.37 -7.47
C SER A 36 -8.96 -12.44 -6.83
N PRO A 37 -9.59 -13.31 -7.63
CA PRO A 37 -10.48 -14.35 -7.11
C PRO A 37 -9.82 -15.23 -6.04
N GLY A 38 -10.55 -15.50 -4.95
CA GLY A 38 -10.09 -16.36 -3.85
C GLY A 38 -9.16 -15.69 -2.82
N ILE A 39 -8.87 -14.40 -2.93
CA ILE A 39 -8.10 -13.68 -1.89
C ILE A 39 -8.92 -13.57 -0.59
N SER A 40 -8.27 -13.85 0.56
CA SER A 40 -8.83 -13.59 1.89
C SER A 40 -8.40 -12.21 2.41
N LEU A 41 -9.12 -11.69 3.41
CA LEU A 41 -8.74 -10.42 4.03
C LEU A 41 -7.37 -10.50 4.71
N GLU A 42 -7.05 -11.63 5.34
CA GLU A 42 -5.76 -11.87 5.99
C GLU A 42 -4.62 -11.82 4.97
N ALA A 43 -4.80 -12.51 3.83
CA ALA A 43 -3.83 -12.49 2.74
C ALA A 43 -3.64 -11.09 2.17
N ALA A 44 -4.73 -10.34 1.97
CA ALA A 44 -4.70 -8.95 1.53
C ALA A 44 -3.94 -8.05 2.52
N GLN A 45 -4.20 -8.18 3.82
CA GLN A 45 -3.50 -7.42 4.86
C GLN A 45 -2.03 -7.81 4.99
N GLN A 46 -1.69 -9.08 4.77
CA GLN A 46 -0.30 -9.54 4.74
C GLN A 46 0.45 -8.96 3.54
N GLY A 47 -0.16 -8.97 2.36
CA GLY A 47 0.37 -8.32 1.16
C GLY A 47 0.61 -6.82 1.34
N PHE A 48 -0.34 -6.11 1.97
CA PHE A 48 -0.18 -4.70 2.32
C PHE A 48 1.03 -4.45 3.23
N LYS A 49 1.21 -5.27 4.29
CA LYS A 49 2.36 -5.13 5.19
C LYS A 49 3.67 -5.32 4.44
N LEU A 50 3.78 -6.41 3.66
CA LEU A 50 4.97 -6.69 2.86
C LEU A 50 5.28 -5.54 1.89
N TYR A 51 4.26 -5.03 1.20
CA TYR A 51 4.42 -3.89 0.28
C TYR A 51 4.92 -2.63 1.01
N LYS A 52 4.27 -2.27 2.13
CA LYS A 52 4.62 -1.09 2.91
C LYS A 52 6.07 -1.13 3.41
N TYR A 53 6.53 -2.28 3.90
CA TYR A 53 7.84 -2.39 4.53
C TYR A 53 8.97 -2.66 3.53
N ASN A 54 8.71 -3.40 2.46
CA ASN A 54 9.76 -3.77 1.50
C ASN A 54 9.89 -2.79 0.32
N CYS A 55 8.82 -2.05 -0.04
CA CYS A 55 8.82 -1.20 -1.24
C CYS A 55 9.00 0.30 -0.95
N ALA A 56 9.06 0.72 0.32
CA ALA A 56 9.22 2.12 0.71
C ALA A 56 10.69 2.55 0.91
N GLY A 57 11.66 1.65 0.66
CA GLY A 57 13.07 1.87 0.98
C GLY A 57 13.89 2.63 -0.08
N CYS A 58 13.47 2.63 -1.35
CA CYS A 58 14.29 3.16 -2.45
C CYS A 58 13.70 4.38 -3.16
N HIS A 59 12.37 4.53 -3.15
CA HIS A 59 11.65 5.65 -3.75
C HIS A 59 10.32 5.84 -3.01
N TYR A 60 9.55 6.86 -3.41
CA TYR A 60 8.22 7.06 -2.87
C TYR A 60 7.34 5.82 -3.11
N LEU A 61 6.60 5.40 -2.07
CA LEU A 61 5.73 4.24 -2.16
C LEU A 61 4.52 4.56 -3.03
N HIS A 62 4.48 4.00 -4.24
CA HIS A 62 3.35 4.16 -5.14
C HIS A 62 2.06 3.63 -4.51
N LYS A 63 0.95 4.36 -4.67
CA LYS A 63 -0.35 3.84 -4.27
C LYS A 63 -0.77 2.70 -5.20
N PRO A 64 -1.54 1.70 -4.74
CA PRO A 64 -2.00 0.61 -5.61
C PRO A 64 -2.77 1.12 -6.85
N ASP A 65 -3.53 2.20 -6.73
CA ASP A 65 -4.31 2.82 -7.80
C ASP A 65 -3.48 3.65 -8.80
N ALA A 66 -2.15 3.75 -8.60
CA ALA A 66 -1.25 4.44 -9.53
C ALA A 66 -1.15 3.73 -10.89
N TYR A 67 -1.42 2.43 -10.94
CA TYR A 67 -1.38 1.63 -12.16
C TYR A 67 -2.62 0.73 -12.29
N THR A 68 -2.92 0.30 -13.51
CA THR A 68 -3.81 -0.83 -13.78
C THR A 68 -3.13 -2.15 -13.40
N VAL A 69 -3.88 -3.25 -13.36
CA VAL A 69 -3.31 -4.61 -13.24
C VAL A 69 -2.19 -4.83 -14.25
N SER A 70 -2.42 -4.54 -15.53
CA SER A 70 -1.43 -4.70 -16.60
C SER A 70 -0.21 -3.77 -16.47
N GLY A 71 -0.37 -2.60 -15.85
CA GLY A 71 0.73 -1.71 -15.52
C GLY A 71 1.62 -2.32 -14.44
N TRP A 72 1.00 -2.82 -13.37
CA TRP A 72 1.72 -3.52 -12.30
C TRP A 72 2.42 -4.78 -12.80
N GLU A 73 1.81 -5.57 -13.68
CA GLU A 73 2.44 -6.75 -14.29
C GLU A 73 3.76 -6.44 -15.01
N LYS A 74 3.87 -5.24 -15.59
CA LYS A 74 5.08 -4.82 -16.30
C LYS A 74 6.19 -4.34 -15.36
N VAL A 75 5.85 -3.58 -14.32
CA VAL A 75 6.85 -2.90 -13.48
C VAL A 75 7.21 -3.68 -12.21
N LEU A 76 6.27 -4.41 -11.63
CA LEU A 76 6.45 -5.08 -10.35
C LEU A 76 7.57 -6.14 -10.37
N PRO A 77 7.75 -6.98 -11.41
CA PRO A 77 8.82 -7.97 -11.43
C PRO A 77 10.21 -7.37 -11.27
N GLU A 78 10.47 -6.25 -11.95
CA GLU A 78 11.74 -5.53 -11.83
C GLU A 78 11.94 -4.98 -10.42
N MET A 79 10.89 -4.39 -9.82
CA MET A 79 10.97 -3.82 -8.47
C MET A 79 11.13 -4.88 -7.40
N LEU A 80 10.48 -6.04 -7.53
CA LEU A 80 10.67 -7.18 -6.62
C LEU A 80 12.12 -7.68 -6.64
N GLY A 81 12.74 -7.72 -7.83
CA GLY A 81 14.16 -8.04 -7.99
C GLY A 81 15.06 -7.00 -7.33
N ARG A 82 14.81 -5.71 -7.54
CA ARG A 82 15.57 -4.61 -6.91
C ARG A 82 15.43 -4.60 -5.38
N ALA A 83 14.23 -4.90 -4.87
CA ALA A 83 13.95 -5.04 -3.45
C ALA A 83 14.46 -6.35 -2.83
N LYS A 84 15.07 -7.24 -3.64
CA LYS A 84 15.62 -8.54 -3.23
C LYS A 84 14.59 -9.45 -2.53
N ILE A 85 13.32 -9.37 -2.93
CA ILE A 85 12.25 -10.23 -2.40
C ILE A 85 12.29 -11.55 -3.17
N THR A 86 12.88 -12.59 -2.59
CA THR A 86 13.08 -13.89 -3.26
C THR A 86 11.98 -14.91 -2.97
N SER A 87 11.23 -14.74 -1.89
CA SER A 87 10.12 -15.64 -1.54
C SER A 87 8.96 -15.48 -2.52
N GLU A 88 8.67 -16.51 -3.32
CA GLU A 88 7.53 -16.54 -4.24
C GLU A 88 6.22 -16.23 -3.52
N LYS A 89 6.06 -16.75 -2.30
CA LYS A 89 4.89 -16.48 -1.45
C LYS A 89 4.76 -14.99 -1.13
N GLU A 90 5.84 -14.32 -0.78
CA GLU A 90 5.81 -12.88 -0.48
C GLU A 90 5.55 -12.05 -1.73
N GLN A 91 6.20 -12.39 -2.85
CA GLN A 91 5.96 -11.76 -4.15
C GLN A 91 4.48 -11.86 -4.55
N GLN A 92 3.89 -13.05 -4.41
CA GLN A 92 2.48 -13.27 -4.74
C GLN A 92 1.53 -12.49 -3.83
N LEU A 93 1.83 -12.40 -2.53
CA LEU A 93 1.02 -11.61 -1.59
C LEU A 93 1.05 -10.11 -1.93
N ILE A 94 2.24 -9.57 -2.27
CA ILE A 94 2.39 -8.18 -2.70
C ILE A 94 1.63 -7.94 -4.00
N LYS A 95 1.79 -8.82 -4.99
CA LYS A 95 1.10 -8.76 -6.29
C LYS A 95 -0.42 -8.75 -6.11
N ASN A 96 -0.95 -9.69 -5.32
CA ASN A 96 -2.37 -9.80 -5.03
C ASN A 96 -2.92 -8.54 -4.38
N TYR A 97 -2.22 -7.97 -3.39
CA TYR A 97 -2.61 -6.70 -2.77
C TYR A 97 -2.68 -5.56 -3.79
N LEU A 98 -1.65 -5.40 -4.64
CA LEU A 98 -1.58 -4.32 -5.63
C LEU A 98 -2.68 -4.45 -6.69
N PHE A 99 -2.95 -5.66 -7.18
CA PHE A 99 -3.99 -5.90 -8.20
C PHE A 99 -5.37 -5.64 -7.63
N ALA A 100 -5.60 -6.09 -6.41
CA ALA A 100 -6.88 -5.96 -5.73
C ALA A 100 -7.26 -4.49 -5.45
N LYS A 101 -6.27 -3.60 -5.27
CA LYS A 101 -6.46 -2.16 -5.03
C LYS A 101 -6.04 -1.30 -6.24
N SER A 102 -5.80 -1.90 -7.41
CA SER A 102 -5.41 -1.17 -8.62
C SER A 102 -6.52 -0.23 -9.10
N LYS A 103 -6.21 0.66 -10.04
CA LYS A 103 -7.24 1.36 -10.84
C LYS A 103 -8.16 0.34 -11.52
#